data_AF-V6LLK3-F1
#
_entry.id   AF-V6LLK3-F1
#
_cell.length_a   1.000
_cell.length_b   1.000
_cell.length_c   1.000
_cell.angle_alpha   90.00
_cell.angle_beta   90.00
_cell.angle_gamma   90.00
#
_symmetry.space_group_name_H-M   'P 1'
#
loop_
_entity.id
_entity.type
_entity.pdbx_description
1 polymer ?
#
loop_
_entity_poly.entity_id
_entity_poly.type
_entity_poly.pdbx_seq_one_letter_code
_entity_poly.pdbx_strand_id
1 'polypeptide(L)'
;MNVPQLLKLARSHKKPAGTINWELILEYFPKYSKQELQNTLYNFMRSNKWQTQDLRKNYKWSAEEKNSLLKMVQQFGKDWKKINAFFAERSVAQIKNQYFQLLSKGEIMQQEMIFNGSQDSLGAEESSFHLDQFSLI
;
A
#
# COMPACT_ATOMS: atom_id res chain seq x y z
N MET A 1 -25.35 12.72 19.60
CA MET A 1 -25.21 12.36 18.17
C MET A 1 -25.77 10.96 17.93
N ASN A 2 -26.52 10.74 16.85
CA ASN A 2 -27.10 9.43 16.52
C ASN A 2 -26.06 8.53 15.83
N VAL A 3 -25.26 7.82 16.63
CA VAL A 3 -24.18 6.93 16.15
C VAL A 3 -24.72 5.77 15.28
N PRO A 4 -25.84 5.10 15.62
CA PRO A 4 -26.42 4.06 14.75
C PRO A 4 -26.75 4.57 13.34
N GLN A 5 -27.34 5.76 13.23
CA GLN A 5 -27.64 6.36 11.93
C GLN A 5 -26.37 6.72 11.15
N LEU A 6 -25.36 7.27 11.84
CA LEU A 6 -24.04 7.56 11.25
C LEU A 6 -23.37 6.29 10.70
N LEU A 7 -23.44 5.17 11.43
CA LEU A 7 -22.90 3.87 10.97
C LEU A 7 -23.64 3.35 9.74
N LYS A 8 -24.98 3.46 9.71
CA LYS A 8 -25.78 3.05 8.56
C LYS A 8 -25.37 3.83 7.30
N LEU A 9 -25.23 5.14 7.42
CA LEU A 9 -24.82 6.02 6.31
C LEU A 9 -23.36 5.78 5.89
N ALA A 10 -22.46 5.56 6.86
CA ALA A 10 -21.06 5.21 6.56
C ALA A 10 -20.95 3.93 5.73
N ARG A 11 -21.83 2.95 5.97
CA ARG A 11 -21.88 1.69 5.20
C ARG A 11 -22.44 1.90 3.79
N SER A 12 -23.54 2.63 3.66
CA SER A 12 -24.17 2.86 2.35
C SER A 12 -23.31 3.72 1.42
N HIS A 13 -22.47 4.61 1.98
CA HIS A 13 -21.63 5.53 1.21
C HIS A 13 -20.13 5.17 1.24
N LYS A 14 -19.79 3.91 1.50
CA LYS A 14 -18.41 3.42 1.39
C LYS A 14 -18.02 3.27 -0.09
N LYS A 15 -16.93 3.92 -0.49
CA LYS A 15 -16.37 3.85 -1.84
C LYS A 15 -15.66 2.51 -2.07
N PRO A 16 -15.48 2.08 -3.33
CA PRO A 16 -14.67 0.90 -3.67
C PRO A 16 -13.26 0.95 -3.07
N ALA A 17 -12.68 2.16 -3.01
CA ALA A 17 -11.41 2.50 -2.35
C ALA A 17 -11.32 2.19 -0.84
N GLY A 18 -12.45 1.81 -0.23
CA GLY A 18 -12.59 1.64 1.21
C GLY A 18 -12.67 2.95 2.01
N THR A 19 -12.71 4.10 1.34
CA THR A 19 -12.94 5.41 1.97
C THR A 19 -14.44 5.73 2.04
N ILE A 20 -14.86 6.56 2.99
CA ILE A 20 -16.27 6.95 3.15
C ILE A 20 -16.51 8.27 2.41
N ASN A 21 -17.63 8.36 1.67
CA ASN A 21 -18.05 9.61 1.05
C ASN A 21 -18.73 10.53 2.08
N TRP A 22 -17.93 11.37 2.73
CA TRP A 22 -18.38 12.25 3.79
C TRP A 22 -19.30 13.38 3.33
N GLU A 23 -19.20 13.82 2.08
CA GLU A 23 -20.02 14.93 1.57
C GLU A 23 -21.52 14.57 1.62
N LEU A 24 -21.87 13.35 1.20
CA LEU A 24 -23.24 12.84 1.27
C LEU A 24 -23.73 12.65 2.72
N ILE A 25 -22.83 12.32 3.65
CA ILE A 25 -23.20 12.11 5.05
C ILE A 25 -23.49 13.44 5.74
N LEU A 26 -22.76 14.50 5.39
CA LEU A 26 -22.94 15.84 5.95
C LEU A 26 -24.35 16.40 5.66
N GLU A 27 -24.95 16.06 4.52
CA GLU A 27 -26.32 16.44 4.17
C GLU A 27 -27.35 15.96 5.22
N TYR A 28 -27.10 14.83 5.90
CA TYR A 28 -27.96 14.29 6.95
C TYR A 28 -27.65 14.85 8.35
N PHE A 29 -26.52 15.54 8.50
CA PHE A 29 -26.00 16.02 9.78
C PHE A 29 -25.57 17.49 9.71
N PRO A 30 -26.47 18.43 9.34
CA PRO A 30 -26.10 19.83 9.09
C PRO A 30 -25.58 20.58 10.33
N LYS A 31 -25.81 20.04 11.54
CA LYS A 31 -25.34 20.60 12.80
C LYS A 31 -23.92 20.17 13.18
N TYR A 32 -23.31 19.24 12.44
CA TYR A 32 -22.02 18.65 12.77
C TYR A 32 -21.02 18.90 11.65
N SER A 33 -19.80 19.25 12.04
CA SER A 33 -18.68 19.32 11.10
C SER A 33 -18.22 17.92 10.69
N LYS A 34 -17.57 17.84 9.52
CA LYS A 34 -16.92 16.62 9.03
C LYS A 34 -15.99 16.00 10.06
N GLN A 35 -15.23 16.84 10.77
CA GLN A 35 -14.28 16.39 11.79
C GLN A 35 -14.98 15.75 12.99
N GLU A 36 -16.09 16.32 13.47
CA GLU A 36 -16.85 15.76 14.59
C GLU A 36 -17.47 14.40 14.24
N LEU A 37 -18.02 14.28 13.02
CA LEU A 37 -18.55 13.01 12.51
C LEU A 37 -17.45 11.96 12.38
N GLN A 38 -16.30 12.34 11.81
CA GLN A 38 -15.13 11.46 11.69
C GLN A 38 -14.63 11.00 13.05
N ASN A 39 -14.41 11.92 13.99
CA ASN A 39 -13.94 11.59 15.34
C ASN A 39 -14.90 10.62 16.02
N THR A 40 -16.20 10.87 15.94
CA THR A 40 -17.19 10.01 16.57
C THR A 40 -17.24 8.63 15.93
N LEU A 41 -17.23 8.55 14.60
CA LEU A 41 -17.19 7.27 13.90
C LEU A 41 -15.92 6.49 14.24
N TYR A 42 -14.74 7.12 14.16
CA TYR A 42 -13.47 6.45 14.40
C TYR A 42 -13.27 6.04 15.86
N ASN A 43 -13.70 6.85 16.82
CA ASN A 43 -13.72 6.46 18.23
C ASN A 43 -14.63 5.25 18.45
N PHE A 44 -15.82 5.24 17.85
CA PHE A 44 -16.73 4.11 17.92
C PHE A 44 -16.11 2.84 17.28
N MET A 45 -15.53 2.95 16.09
CA MET A 45 -14.88 1.84 15.38
C MET A 45 -13.66 1.28 16.13
N ARG A 46 -12.95 2.13 16.88
CA ARG A 46 -11.80 1.72 17.69
C ARG A 46 -12.23 0.80 18.83
N SER A 47 -13.32 1.14 19.52
CA SER A 47 -13.86 0.36 20.64
C SER A 47 -14.70 -0.84 20.18
N ASN A 48 -15.27 -0.82 18.98
CA ASN A 48 -16.18 -1.85 18.47
C ASN A 48 -15.61 -2.56 17.23
N LYS A 49 -14.45 -3.20 17.38
CA LYS A 49 -13.67 -3.77 16.25
C LYS A 49 -14.46 -4.78 15.43
N TRP A 50 -15.15 -5.72 16.09
CA TRP A 50 -15.91 -6.79 15.43
C TRP A 50 -17.12 -6.26 14.67
N GLN A 51 -17.86 -5.32 15.25
CA GLN A 51 -19.06 -4.75 14.64
C GLN A 51 -18.75 -3.85 13.44
N THR A 52 -17.52 -3.34 13.34
CA THR A 52 -17.13 -2.34 12.33
C THR A 52 -16.04 -2.84 11.37
N GLN A 53 -15.85 -4.16 11.29
CA GLN A 53 -14.86 -4.78 10.39
C GLN A 53 -15.07 -4.41 8.93
N ASP A 54 -16.34 -4.25 8.53
CA ASP A 54 -16.79 -3.90 7.19
C ASP A 54 -16.46 -2.45 6.82
N LEU A 55 -16.37 -1.55 7.80
CA LEU A 55 -16.01 -0.14 7.60
C LEU A 55 -14.50 0.09 7.65
N ARG A 56 -13.73 -0.88 8.14
CA ARG A 56 -12.27 -0.79 8.16
C ARG A 56 -11.74 -0.80 6.73
N LYS A 57 -10.72 0.02 6.52
CA LYS A 57 -10.00 0.06 5.26
C LYS A 57 -9.12 -1.18 5.16
N ASN A 58 -9.70 -2.24 4.61
CA ASN A 58 -8.98 -3.48 4.33
C ASN A 58 -8.15 -3.27 3.07
N TYR A 59 -6.99 -2.63 3.25
CA TYR A 59 -5.98 -2.50 2.21
C TYR A 59 -5.24 -3.83 2.02
N LYS A 60 -5.96 -4.87 1.60
CA LYS A 60 -5.32 -6.08 1.10
C LYS A 60 -4.66 -5.72 -0.23
N TRP A 61 -3.43 -6.16 -0.42
CA TRP A 61 -2.75 -6.06 -1.71
C TRP A 61 -3.21 -7.22 -2.58
N SER A 62 -3.76 -6.91 -3.75
CA SER A 62 -4.11 -7.93 -4.74
C SER A 62 -2.84 -8.52 -5.37
N ALA A 63 -2.95 -9.68 -6.01
CA ALA A 63 -1.83 -10.28 -6.74
C ALA A 63 -1.38 -9.37 -7.90
N GLU A 64 -2.32 -8.72 -8.58
CA GLU A 64 -2.07 -7.78 -9.66
C GLU A 64 -1.34 -6.53 -9.17
N GLU A 65 -1.73 -5.97 -8.02
CA GLU A 65 -1.04 -4.84 -7.42
C GLU A 65 0.39 -5.22 -7.01
N LYS A 66 0.58 -6.40 -6.42
CA LYS A 66 1.92 -6.92 -6.07
C LYS A 66 2.80 -7.09 -7.32
N ASN A 67 2.26 -7.71 -8.37
CA ASN A 67 2.98 -7.93 -9.63
C ASN A 67 3.33 -6.60 -10.30
N SER A 68 2.41 -5.64 -10.28
CA SER A 68 2.65 -4.29 -10.79
C SER A 68 3.74 -3.59 -10.00
N LEU A 69 3.74 -3.73 -8.68
CA LEU A 69 4.78 -3.17 -7.81
C LEU A 69 6.16 -3.72 -8.16
N LEU A 70 6.28 -5.03 -8.33
CA LEU A 70 7.55 -5.67 -8.72
C LEU A 70 8.03 -5.18 -10.09
N LYS A 71 7.14 -5.09 -11.09
CA LYS A 71 7.47 -4.54 -12.42
C LYS A 71 7.95 -3.09 -12.36
N MET A 72 7.29 -2.26 -11.56
CA MET A 72 7.68 -0.85 -11.42
C MET A 72 9.01 -0.70 -10.67
N VAL A 73 9.28 -1.53 -9.66
CA VAL A 73 10.59 -1.57 -8.99
C VAL A 73 11.68 -2.08 -9.94
N GLN A 74 11.37 -3.05 -10.81
CA GLN A 74 12.28 -3.52 -11.85
C GLN A 74 12.61 -2.40 -12.85
N GLN A 75 11.62 -1.59 -13.24
CA GLN A 75 11.79 -0.53 -14.24
C GLN A 75 12.46 0.74 -13.68
N PHE A 76 12.12 1.15 -12.46
CA PHE A 76 12.51 2.44 -11.88
C PHE A 76 13.41 2.32 -10.64
N GLY A 77 13.78 1.10 -10.24
CA GLY A 77 14.47 0.85 -8.99
C GLY A 77 13.58 1.18 -7.78
N LYS A 78 14.21 1.53 -6.64
CA LYS A 78 13.50 1.89 -5.40
C LYS A 78 13.06 3.36 -5.36
N ASP A 79 12.76 3.97 -6.52
CA ASP A 79 12.20 5.33 -6.59
C ASP A 79 10.70 5.32 -6.24
N TRP A 80 10.41 5.27 -4.95
CA TRP A 80 9.04 5.14 -4.45
C TRP A 80 8.14 6.31 -4.83
N LYS A 81 8.68 7.53 -5.01
CA LYS A 81 7.88 8.69 -5.42
C LYS A 81 7.40 8.52 -6.86
N LYS A 82 8.30 8.06 -7.75
CA LYS A 82 7.97 7.76 -9.14
C LYS A 82 7.00 6.57 -9.24
N ILE A 83 7.22 5.50 -8.47
CA ILE A 83 6.34 4.34 -8.44
C ILE A 83 4.94 4.71 -7.92
N ASN A 84 4.85 5.57 -6.90
CA ASN A 84 3.58 5.99 -6.33
C ASN A 84 2.64 6.68 -7.33
N ALA A 85 3.19 7.32 -8.37
CA ALA A 85 2.37 7.91 -9.43
C ALA A 85 1.49 6.87 -10.16
N PHE A 86 1.87 5.59 -10.12
CA PHE A 86 1.13 4.48 -10.72
C PHE A 86 0.11 3.83 -9.78
N PHE A 87 0.11 4.20 -8.48
CA PHE A 87 -0.80 3.66 -7.47
C PHE A 87 -1.61 4.77 -6.81
N ALA A 88 -2.70 5.19 -7.46
CA ALA A 88 -3.53 6.31 -7.02
C ALA A 88 -4.06 6.16 -5.58
N GLU A 89 -4.29 4.92 -5.13
CA GLU A 89 -4.86 4.65 -3.80
C GLU A 89 -3.85 4.19 -2.75
N ARG A 90 -2.55 4.11 -3.09
CA ARG A 90 -1.50 3.71 -2.16
C ARG A 90 -0.64 4.91 -1.83
N SER A 91 -0.23 5.02 -0.57
CA SER A 91 0.81 5.97 -0.19
C SER A 91 2.19 5.37 -0.43
N VAL A 92 3.18 6.24 -0.60
CA VAL A 92 4.60 5.87 -0.73
C VAL A 92 5.03 4.90 0.39
N ALA A 93 4.56 5.15 1.62
CA ALA A 93 4.84 4.28 2.76
C ALA A 93 4.21 2.89 2.62
N GLN A 94 2.97 2.79 2.11
CA GLN A 94 2.32 1.50 1.86
C GLN A 94 3.05 0.71 0.77
N ILE A 95 3.47 1.39 -0.30
CA ILE A 95 4.23 0.79 -1.41
C ILE A 95 5.56 0.23 -0.91
N LYS A 96 6.33 1.05 -0.18
CA LYS A 96 7.60 0.65 0.42
C LYS A 96 7.41 -0.56 1.34
N ASN A 97 6.46 -0.48 2.27
CA ASN A 97 6.18 -1.56 3.21
C ASN A 97 5.77 -2.85 2.50
N GLN A 98 4.97 -2.74 1.43
CA GLN A 98 4.57 -3.91 0.66
C GLN A 98 5.76 -4.57 0.00
N TYR A 99 6.65 -3.81 -0.64
CA TYR A 99 7.84 -4.36 -1.28
C TYR A 99 8.71 -5.15 -0.28
N PHE A 100 8.96 -4.59 0.91
CA PHE A 100 9.71 -5.30 1.94
C PHE A 100 8.99 -6.53 2.49
N GLN A 101 7.65 -6.50 2.58
CA GLN A 101 6.88 -7.70 2.92
C GLN A 101 7.02 -8.80 1.85
N LEU A 102 6.97 -8.44 0.57
CA LEU A 102 7.21 -9.39 -0.53
C LEU A 102 8.60 -10.01 -0.46
N LEU A 103 9.63 -9.20 -0.13
CA LEU A 103 11.00 -9.68 0.08
C LEU A 103 11.07 -10.66 1.25
N SER A 104 10.50 -10.29 2.40
CA SER A 104 10.54 -11.12 3.62
C SER A 104 9.84 -12.47 3.46
N LYS A 105 8.88 -12.57 2.54
CA LYS A 105 8.13 -13.81 2.27
C LYS A 105 8.81 -14.70 1.24
N GLY A 106 9.96 -14.31 0.71
CA GLY A 106 10.63 -15.03 -0.38
C GLY A 106 9.86 -15.00 -1.71
N GLU A 107 8.81 -14.16 -1.83
CA GLU A 107 7.99 -14.03 -3.04
C GLU A 107 8.77 -13.37 -4.20
N ILE A 108 10.01 -12.91 -3.94
CA ILE A 108 10.89 -12.20 -4.90
C ILE A 108 12.03 -13.09 -5.44
N MET A 109 12.12 -14.36 -5.05
CA MET A 109 13.24 -15.25 -5.41
C MET A 109 13.31 -15.73 -6.88
N GLN A 110 12.54 -15.19 -7.82
CA GLN A 110 12.56 -15.65 -9.22
C GLN A 110 13.11 -14.67 -10.27
N GLN A 111 13.38 -13.40 -9.93
CA GLN A 111 13.81 -12.43 -10.96
C GLN A 111 15.30 -12.08 -10.95
N GLU A 112 16.05 -12.37 -9.88
CA GLU A 112 17.53 -12.23 -9.90
C GLU A 112 18.21 -13.31 -10.77
N MET A 113 17.59 -14.49 -10.93
CA MET A 113 18.12 -15.56 -11.79
C MET A 113 17.92 -15.33 -13.30
N ILE A 114 16.98 -14.46 -13.71
CA ILE A 114 16.74 -14.17 -15.14
C ILE A 114 17.78 -13.18 -15.67
N PHE A 115 18.37 -12.34 -14.81
CA PHE A 115 19.27 -11.27 -15.26
C PHE A 115 20.74 -11.70 -15.37
N ASN A 116 21.23 -12.59 -14.51
CA ASN A 116 22.61 -13.08 -14.59
C ASN A 116 22.87 -14.02 -15.80
N GLY A 117 21.83 -14.45 -16.52
CA GLY A 117 21.94 -15.29 -17.72
C GLY A 117 21.86 -14.54 -19.06
N SER A 118 21.85 -13.20 -19.06
CA SER A 118 21.76 -12.39 -20.30
C SER A 118 22.92 -11.41 -20.49
N GLN A 119 24.00 -11.55 -19.73
CA GLN A 119 25.28 -10.87 -19.99
C GLN A 119 26.36 -11.87 -20.43
N ASP A 120 26.06 -12.70 -21.43
CA ASP A 120 27.08 -13.43 -22.18
C ASP A 120 26.88 -13.18 -23.68
N SER A 121 27.48 -12.09 -24.15
CA SER A 121 28.16 -11.97 -25.46
C SER A 121 28.41 -10.49 -25.76
N LEU A 122 29.59 -10.00 -25.33
CA LEU A 122 30.50 -9.14 -26.11
C LEU A 122 31.50 -8.46 -25.16
N GLY A 123 32.78 -8.84 -25.29
CA GLY A 123 33.90 -7.91 -25.17
C GLY A 123 34.51 -7.75 -23.77
N ALA A 124 35.77 -8.17 -23.67
CA ALA A 124 36.69 -8.00 -22.56
C ALA A 124 36.94 -6.53 -22.14
N GLU A 125 37.55 -6.40 -20.95
CA GLU A 125 38.33 -5.25 -20.42
C GLU A 125 37.50 -4.00 -20.07
N GLU A 126 37.54 -3.35 -18.91
CA GLU A 126 38.38 -3.20 -17.73
C GLU A 126 37.40 -2.69 -16.64
N SER A 127 37.49 -2.94 -15.33
CA SER A 127 38.48 -2.37 -14.42
C SER A 127 38.01 -2.64 -12.98
N SER A 128 38.98 -2.93 -12.14
CA SER A 128 38.97 -3.00 -10.69
C SER A 128 38.06 -1.96 -9.99
N PHE A 129 37.13 -2.43 -9.16
CA PHE A 129 36.84 -1.78 -7.88
C PHE A 129 36.55 -2.82 -6.79
N HIS A 130 37.62 -3.07 -6.04
CA HIS A 130 37.70 -3.54 -4.66
C HIS A 130 36.39 -3.28 -3.86
N LEU A 131 35.88 -4.22 -3.07
CA LEU A 131 36.45 -4.53 -1.76
C LEU A 131 36.07 -5.93 -1.29
N ASP A 132 37.10 -6.77 -1.15
CA ASP A 132 37.22 -7.75 -0.09
C ASP A 132 36.93 -7.09 1.26
N GLN A 133 35.88 -7.51 1.93
CA GLN A 133 35.83 -7.65 3.40
C GLN A 133 34.60 -8.46 3.78
N PHE A 134 34.69 -9.78 3.66
CA PHE A 134 34.09 -10.72 4.62
C PHE A 134 34.83 -12.07 4.46
N SER A 135 36.12 -12.07 4.85
CA SER A 135 36.77 -13.30 5.28
C SER A 135 36.39 -13.58 6.72
N LEU A 136 35.97 -14.81 6.98
CA LEU A 136 35.94 -15.52 8.27
C LEU A 136 36.61 -14.80 9.45
N ILE A 137 35.84 -14.60 10.53
CA ILE A 137 36.11 -15.25 11.83
C ILE A 137 34.76 -15.75 12.38
#